data_AF-A0A529NQL9-F1
#
_entry.id   AF-A0A529NQL9-F1
#
_cell.length_a   1.000
_cell.length_b   1.000
_cell.length_c   1.000
_cell.angle_alpha   90.00
_cell.angle_beta   90.00
_cell.angle_gamma   90.00
#
_symmetry.space_group_name_H-M   'P 1'
#
loop_
_entity.id
_entity.type
_entity.pdbx_description
1 polymer ?
#
loop_
_entity_poly.entity_id
_entity_poly.type
_entity_poly.pdbx_seq_one_letter_code
_entity_poly.pdbx_strand_id
1 'polypeptide(L)'
;SHKDAERNQERLLHELQHRVKNILATVTALTSRMVRSSGSLDDFASAFHARLQAMARTHELLASYQWGGADLENLVRATLSSYGGKDGQNLDVHGAVFRLNASAAATLGLVFFELASNAAKYGALSAEKGRVEVSWRIEGSETLSIDWKESGGPKVKGPPKRSFGTTFIQ
;
A
#
# COMPACT_ATOMS: atom_id res chain seq x y z
N SER A 1 -13.72 0.26 -37.33
CA SER A 1 -13.77 1.48 -38.18
C SER A 1 -12.74 2.50 -37.68
N HIS A 2 -12.25 3.41 -38.53
CA HIS A 2 -11.38 4.54 -38.10
C HIS A 2 -12.02 5.33 -36.94
N LYS A 3 -13.36 5.46 -36.97
CA LYS A 3 -14.17 6.07 -35.90
C LYS A 3 -14.16 5.30 -34.58
N ASP A 4 -14.00 3.97 -34.61
CA ASP A 4 -13.92 3.17 -33.37
C ASP A 4 -12.53 3.27 -32.74
N ALA A 5 -11.49 3.39 -33.59
CA ALA A 5 -10.12 3.63 -33.15
C ALA A 5 -9.98 5.02 -32.49
N GLU A 6 -10.55 6.07 -33.11
CA GLU A 6 -10.59 7.43 -32.53
C GLU A 6 -11.36 7.48 -31.20
N ARG A 7 -12.54 6.86 -31.12
CA ARG A 7 -13.32 6.78 -29.88
C ARG A 7 -12.58 6.02 -28.76
N ASN A 8 -11.88 4.94 -29.10
CA ASN A 8 -11.09 4.21 -28.12
C ASN A 8 -9.88 5.04 -27.65
N GLN A 9 -9.24 5.79 -28.55
CA GLN A 9 -8.13 6.69 -28.21
C GLN A 9 -8.58 7.83 -27.29
N GLU A 10 -9.72 8.45 -27.56
CA GLU A 10 -10.31 9.47 -26.68
C GLU A 10 -10.66 8.92 -25.30
N ARG A 11 -11.24 7.71 -25.23
CA ARG A 11 -11.55 7.05 -23.95
C ARG A 11 -10.28 6.78 -23.13
N LEU A 12 -9.23 6.26 -23.78
CA LEU A 12 -7.95 5.99 -23.14
C LEU A 12 -7.29 7.27 -22.61
N LEU A 13 -7.36 8.37 -23.38
CA LEU A 13 -6.88 9.68 -22.93
C LEU A 13 -7.66 10.18 -21.72
N HIS A 14 -8.99 10.05 -21.73
CA HIS A 14 -9.84 10.46 -20.62
C HIS A 14 -9.54 9.66 -19.34
N GLU A 15 -9.38 8.34 -19.46
CA GLU A 15 -8.96 7.49 -18.35
C GLU A 15 -7.58 7.88 -17.82
N LEU A 16 -6.62 8.18 -18.69
CA LEU A 16 -5.28 8.58 -18.30
C LEU A 16 -5.30 9.93 -17.56
N GLN A 17 -6.10 10.88 -18.02
CA GLN A 17 -6.30 12.15 -17.32
C GLN A 17 -6.93 11.97 -15.94
N HIS A 18 -7.94 11.11 -15.80
CA HIS A 18 -8.53 10.79 -14.50
C HIS A 18 -7.50 10.14 -13.57
N ARG A 19 -6.66 9.24 -14.09
CA ARG A 19 -5.60 8.59 -13.30
C ARG A 19 -4.58 9.61 -12.80
N VAL A 20 -4.09 10.50 -13.66
CA VAL A 20 -3.17 11.57 -13.26
C VAL A 20 -3.78 12.46 -12.19
N LYS A 21 -5.06 12.85 -12.34
CA LYS A 21 -5.78 13.63 -11.32
C LYS A 21 -5.84 12.90 -9.97
N ASN A 22 -6.14 11.61 -9.97
CA ASN A 22 -6.21 10.81 -8.74
C ASN A 22 -4.84 10.70 -8.05
N ILE A 23 -3.76 10.56 -8.82
CA ILE A 23 -2.38 10.53 -8.29
C ILE A 23 -2.05 11.86 -7.63
N LEU A 24 -2.28 12.97 -8.33
CA LEU A 24 -1.98 14.31 -7.81
C LEU A 24 -2.82 14.63 -6.57
N ALA A 25 -4.09 14.24 -6.55
CA ALA A 25 -4.95 14.39 -5.37
C ALA A 25 -4.41 13.59 -4.17
N THR A 26 -3.96 12.36 -4.40
CA THR A 26 -3.38 11.50 -3.36
C THR A 26 -2.08 12.09 -2.81
N VAL A 27 -1.17 12.55 -3.69
CA VAL A 27 0.08 13.22 -3.29
C VAL A 27 -0.21 14.50 -2.50
N THR A 28 -1.20 15.29 -2.93
CA THR A 28 -1.58 16.53 -2.24
C THR A 28 -2.12 16.23 -0.84
N ALA A 29 -3.05 15.29 -0.72
CA ALA A 29 -3.62 14.87 0.55
C ALA A 29 -2.56 14.32 1.51
N LEU A 30 -1.63 13.52 0.99
CA LEU A 30 -0.47 12.99 1.71
C LEU A 30 0.41 14.12 2.27
N THR A 31 0.75 15.08 1.41
CA THR A 31 1.59 16.23 1.74
C THR A 31 0.96 17.06 2.85
N SER A 32 -0.30 17.48 2.68
CA SER A 32 -1.01 18.30 3.67
C SER A 32 -1.10 17.63 5.03
N ARG A 33 -1.22 16.29 5.06
CA ARG A 33 -1.36 15.54 6.30
C ARG A 33 0.00 15.35 7.01
N MET A 34 1.09 15.15 6.27
CA MET A 34 2.44 15.04 6.86
C MET A 34 2.97 16.36 7.40
N VAL A 35 2.63 17.49 6.77
CA VAL A 35 2.97 18.83 7.30
C VAL A 35 2.39 19.02 8.71
N ARG A 36 1.20 18.47 8.99
CA ARG A 36 0.56 18.57 10.32
C ARG A 36 1.14 17.63 11.38
N SER A 37 1.87 16.59 10.99
CA SER A 37 2.33 15.53 11.90
C SER A 37 3.85 15.46 12.07
N SER A 38 4.61 16.28 11.35
CA SER A 38 6.09 16.27 11.38
C SER A 38 6.61 17.20 12.48
N GLY A 39 7.59 16.72 13.25
CA GLY A 39 8.23 17.50 14.31
C GLY A 39 9.36 18.41 13.80
N SER A 40 9.89 18.11 12.61
CA SER A 40 10.96 18.86 11.95
C SER A 40 10.86 18.77 10.43
N LEU A 41 11.55 19.67 9.72
CA LEU A 41 11.62 19.67 8.25
C LEU A 41 12.37 18.43 7.71
N ASP A 42 13.41 17.97 8.40
CA ASP A 42 14.17 16.78 8.02
C ASP A 42 13.36 15.48 8.16
N ASP A 43 12.57 15.37 9.24
CA ASP A 43 11.63 14.25 9.42
C ASP A 43 10.56 14.25 8.32
N PHE A 44 10.05 15.45 7.97
CA PHE A 44 9.10 15.59 6.87
C PHE A 44 9.72 15.15 5.54
N ALA A 45 10.89 15.67 5.18
CA ALA A 45 11.54 15.39 3.90
C ALA A 45 11.84 13.89 3.73
N SER A 46 12.40 13.27 4.76
CA SER A 46 12.73 11.84 4.77
C SER A 46 11.46 10.98 4.66
N ALA A 47 10.41 11.33 5.40
CA ALA A 47 9.16 10.57 5.39
C ALA A 47 8.35 10.78 4.11
N PHE A 48 8.35 11.99 3.53
CA PHE A 48 7.72 12.30 2.25
C PHE A 48 8.40 11.54 1.11
N HIS A 49 9.74 11.56 1.06
CA HIS A 49 10.48 10.86 0.01
C HIS A 49 10.23 9.35 0.02
N ALA A 50 10.26 8.72 1.20
CA ALA A 50 9.97 7.30 1.34
C ALA A 50 8.56 6.93 0.84
N ARG A 51 7.56 7.79 1.11
CA ARG A 51 6.17 7.57 0.69
C ARG A 51 5.93 7.85 -0.79
N LEU A 52 6.60 8.85 -1.36
CA LEU A 52 6.54 9.11 -2.79
C LEU A 52 7.13 7.93 -3.59
N GLN A 53 8.24 7.36 -3.12
CA GLN A 53 8.82 6.14 -3.69
C GLN A 53 7.88 4.94 -3.58
N ALA A 54 7.17 4.80 -2.45
CA ALA A 54 6.14 3.78 -2.27
C ALA A 54 5.00 3.88 -3.28
N MET A 55 4.49 5.10 -3.47
CA MET A 55 3.44 5.41 -4.43
C MET A 55 3.92 5.06 -5.83
N ALA A 56 5.14 5.45 -6.20
CA ALA A 56 5.72 5.14 -7.50
C ALA A 56 5.77 3.62 -7.74
N ARG A 57 6.27 2.84 -6.78
CA ARG A 57 6.33 1.36 -6.89
C ARG A 57 4.95 0.71 -6.98
N THR A 58 3.99 1.22 -6.22
CA THR A 58 2.59 0.76 -6.30
C THR A 58 2.00 1.07 -7.68
N HIS A 59 2.31 2.24 -8.24
CA HIS A 59 1.88 2.61 -9.59
C HIS A 59 2.54 1.78 -10.69
N GLU A 60 3.83 1.49 -10.59
CA GLU A 60 4.53 0.57 -11.50
C GLU A 60 3.90 -0.82 -11.46
N LEU A 61 3.60 -1.34 -10.25
CA LEU A 61 2.92 -2.61 -10.08
C LEU A 61 1.54 -2.60 -10.77
N LEU A 62 0.71 -1.59 -10.53
CA LEU A 62 -0.61 -1.49 -11.16
C LEU A 62 -0.54 -1.32 -12.68
N ALA A 63 0.46 -0.59 -13.16
CA ALA A 63 0.72 -0.45 -14.59
C ALA A 63 1.09 -1.79 -15.23
N SER A 64 1.84 -2.65 -14.53
CA SER A 64 2.21 -3.99 -15.00
C SER A 64 1.02 -4.94 -15.17
N TYR A 65 -0.06 -4.73 -14.39
CA TYR A 65 -1.33 -5.48 -14.52
C TYR A 65 -2.32 -4.86 -15.51
N GLN A 66 -1.85 -4.01 -16.43
CA GLN A 66 -2.69 -3.28 -17.39
C GLN A 66 -3.86 -2.52 -16.73
N TRP A 67 -3.72 -2.20 -15.44
CA TRP A 67 -4.75 -1.56 -14.65
C TRP A 67 -6.10 -2.30 -14.58
N GLY A 68 -6.15 -3.58 -14.92
CA GLY A 68 -7.35 -4.42 -14.83
C GLY A 68 -7.69 -4.87 -13.40
N GLY A 69 -6.85 -4.49 -12.44
CA GLY A 69 -6.90 -4.95 -11.05
C GLY A 69 -5.60 -5.59 -10.63
N ALA A 70 -5.50 -5.96 -9.36
CA ALA A 70 -4.37 -6.72 -8.84
C ALA A 70 -4.88 -7.89 -8.00
N ASP A 71 -4.19 -9.02 -8.09
CA ASP A 71 -4.35 -10.07 -7.09
C ASP A 71 -3.82 -9.56 -5.73
N LEU A 72 -4.62 -9.74 -4.68
CA LEU A 72 -4.31 -9.21 -3.35
C LEU A 72 -3.01 -9.80 -2.79
N GLU A 73 -2.76 -11.09 -3.00
CA GLU A 73 -1.52 -11.73 -2.56
C GLU A 73 -0.31 -11.08 -3.24
N ASN A 74 -0.37 -10.92 -4.56
CA ASN A 74 0.70 -10.26 -5.31
C ASN A 74 0.93 -8.82 -4.88
N LEU A 75 -0.14 -8.07 -4.58
CA LEU A 75 -0.05 -6.70 -4.06
C LEU A 75 0.69 -6.66 -2.71
N VAL A 76 0.31 -7.55 -1.79
CA VAL A 76 0.96 -7.67 -0.47
C VAL A 76 2.42 -8.07 -0.65
N ARG A 77 2.72 -9.12 -1.40
CA ARG A 77 4.11 -9.57 -1.62
C ARG A 77 4.98 -8.48 -2.26
N ALA A 78 4.46 -7.78 -3.27
CA ALA A 78 5.19 -6.70 -3.92
C ALA A 78 5.50 -5.55 -2.95
N THR A 79 4.53 -5.16 -2.11
CA THR A 79 4.71 -4.06 -1.14
C THR A 79 5.66 -4.43 0.00
N LEU A 80 5.66 -5.68 0.47
CA LEU A 80 6.56 -6.15 1.52
C LEU A 80 7.93 -6.61 1.03
N SER A 81 8.13 -6.80 -0.27
CA SER A 81 9.39 -7.31 -0.87
C SER A 81 10.64 -6.55 -0.45
N SER A 82 10.50 -5.25 -0.13
CA SER A 82 11.61 -4.38 0.27
C SER A 82 11.94 -4.43 1.77
N TYR A 83 11.10 -5.11 2.55
CA TYR A 83 11.18 -5.18 4.01
C TYR A 83 11.35 -6.61 4.54
N GLY A 84 11.10 -7.63 3.71
CA GLY A 84 11.43 -9.01 4.04
C GLY A 84 12.94 -9.18 4.20
N GLY A 85 13.37 -10.03 5.14
CA GLY A 85 14.78 -10.48 5.21
C GLY A 85 15.21 -11.10 3.87
N LYS A 86 16.53 -11.32 3.68
CA LYS A 86 17.15 -11.72 2.40
C LYS A 86 16.46 -12.87 1.64
N ASP A 87 15.66 -13.70 2.32
CA ASP A 87 14.91 -14.84 1.74
C ASP A 87 13.38 -14.81 1.99
N GLY A 88 12.80 -13.71 2.46
CA GLY A 88 11.35 -13.60 2.72
C GLY A 88 10.81 -14.45 3.88
N GLN A 89 11.67 -15.19 4.60
CA GLN A 89 11.28 -16.13 5.68
C GLN A 89 10.50 -15.51 6.85
N ASN A 90 10.50 -14.18 6.96
CA ASN A 90 9.82 -13.44 8.01
C ASN A 90 8.42 -12.96 7.59
N LEU A 91 7.97 -13.35 6.39
CA LEU A 91 6.68 -12.96 5.83
C LEU A 91 5.83 -14.20 5.55
N ASP A 92 4.66 -14.26 6.16
CA ASP A 92 3.62 -15.22 5.84
C ASP A 92 2.45 -14.47 5.21
N VAL A 93 2.04 -14.88 4.00
CA VAL A 93 0.99 -14.22 3.21
C VAL A 93 0.10 -15.30 2.63
N HIS A 94 -1.15 -15.35 3.06
CA HIS A 94 -2.08 -16.42 2.65
C HIS A 94 -3.55 -15.98 2.72
N GLY A 95 -4.38 -16.51 1.82
CA GLY A 95 -5.81 -16.23 1.80
C GLY A 95 -6.49 -16.76 0.56
N ALA A 96 -7.80 -16.52 0.43
CA ALA A 96 -8.55 -16.89 -0.78
C ALA A 96 -8.13 -16.03 -1.97
N VAL A 97 -8.10 -16.60 -3.18
CA VAL A 97 -7.79 -15.82 -4.41
C VAL A 97 -8.78 -14.67 -4.54
N PHE A 98 -8.26 -13.44 -4.52
CA PHE A 98 -9.09 -12.23 -4.52
C PHE A 98 -8.48 -11.18 -5.45
N ARG A 99 -9.27 -10.75 -6.45
CA ARG A 99 -8.88 -9.64 -7.32
C ARG A 99 -9.50 -8.33 -6.85
N LEU A 100 -8.62 -7.37 -6.63
CA LEU A 100 -8.97 -5.99 -6.38
C LEU A 100 -9.16 -5.26 -7.70
N ASN A 101 -10.15 -4.37 -7.77
CA ASN A 101 -10.16 -3.35 -8.82
C ASN A 101 -8.99 -2.37 -8.63
N ALA A 102 -8.66 -1.59 -9.66
CA ALA A 102 -7.49 -0.71 -9.64
C ALA A 102 -7.51 0.33 -8.50
N SER A 103 -8.69 0.84 -8.15
CA SER A 103 -8.83 1.82 -7.06
C SER A 103 -8.52 1.19 -5.70
N ALA A 104 -9.12 0.04 -5.40
CA ALA A 104 -8.90 -0.68 -4.16
C ALA A 104 -7.45 -1.15 -4.04
N ALA A 105 -6.84 -1.60 -5.14
CA ALA A 105 -5.44 -2.01 -5.17
C ALA A 105 -4.47 -0.84 -4.90
N ALA A 106 -4.75 0.35 -5.44
CA ALA A 106 -3.95 1.54 -5.14
C ALA A 106 -4.04 1.92 -3.66
N THR A 107 -5.26 1.95 -3.11
CA THR A 107 -5.49 2.28 -1.70
C THR A 107 -4.85 1.26 -0.76
N LEU A 108 -5.09 -0.04 -0.95
CA LEU A 108 -4.53 -1.09 -0.11
C LEU A 108 -3.01 -1.18 -0.26
N GLY A 109 -2.46 -0.92 -1.45
CA GLY A 109 -1.01 -0.85 -1.65
C GLY A 109 -0.33 0.17 -0.74
N LEU A 110 -0.96 1.33 -0.56
CA LEU A 110 -0.47 2.36 0.38
C LEU A 110 -0.61 1.91 1.84
N VAL A 111 -1.72 1.26 2.19
CA VAL A 111 -1.91 0.73 3.55
C VAL A 111 -0.83 -0.30 3.90
N PHE A 112 -0.60 -1.29 3.02
CA PHE A 112 0.43 -2.30 3.25
C PHE A 112 1.84 -1.71 3.28
N PHE A 113 2.13 -0.71 2.44
CA PHE A 113 3.41 -0.03 2.51
C PHE A 113 3.64 0.67 3.85
N GLU A 114 2.63 1.39 4.37
CA GLU A 114 2.73 2.06 5.67
C GLU A 114 2.89 1.05 6.81
N LEU A 115 2.11 -0.03 6.80
CA LEU A 115 2.24 -1.11 7.78
C LEU A 115 3.62 -1.76 7.73
N ALA A 116 4.15 -2.04 6.54
CA ALA A 116 5.48 -2.61 6.36
C ALA A 116 6.59 -1.64 6.83
N SER A 117 6.47 -0.34 6.51
CA SER A 117 7.40 0.70 6.97
C SER A 117 7.41 0.80 8.50
N ASN A 118 6.23 0.71 9.13
CA ASN A 118 6.10 0.71 10.58
C ASN A 118 6.70 -0.55 11.21
N ALA A 119 6.41 -1.72 10.67
CA ALA A 119 6.96 -2.98 11.13
C ALA A 119 8.50 -2.97 11.05
N ALA A 120 9.08 -2.41 9.99
CA ALA A 120 10.53 -2.31 9.80
C ALA A 120 11.21 -1.32 10.75
N LYS A 121 10.56 -0.19 11.07
CA LYS A 121 11.15 0.85 11.93
C LYS A 121 10.94 0.59 13.41
N TYR A 122 9.78 0.06 13.78
CA TYR A 122 9.30 0.05 15.16
C TYR A 122 8.74 -1.31 15.61
N GLY A 123 8.43 -2.20 14.67
CA GLY A 123 7.69 -3.43 14.93
C GLY A 123 8.50 -4.69 14.64
N ALA A 124 7.81 -5.75 14.20
CA ALA A 124 8.39 -7.08 14.01
C ALA A 124 9.61 -7.07 13.09
N LEU A 125 9.53 -6.43 11.93
CA LEU A 125 10.62 -6.46 10.93
C LEU A 125 11.87 -5.66 11.35
N SER A 126 11.83 -4.94 12.49
CA SER A 126 13.03 -4.35 13.10
C SER A 126 13.89 -5.35 13.88
N ALA A 127 13.34 -6.53 14.19
CA ALA A 127 14.01 -7.57 14.97
C ALA A 127 14.35 -8.79 14.10
N GLU A 128 15.49 -9.42 14.38
CA GLU A 128 15.99 -10.59 13.61
C GLU A 128 14.98 -11.76 13.59
N LYS A 129 14.28 -11.99 14.71
CA LYS A 129 13.28 -13.06 14.86
C LYS A 129 11.85 -12.62 14.57
N GLY A 130 11.66 -11.37 14.14
CA GLY A 130 10.33 -10.82 13.93
C GLY A 130 9.68 -11.34 12.65
N ARG A 131 8.36 -11.50 12.70
CA ARG A 131 7.55 -12.01 11.61
C ARG A 131 6.31 -11.17 11.40
N VAL A 132 5.91 -11.03 10.16
CA VAL A 132 4.63 -10.44 9.74
C VAL A 132 3.81 -11.52 9.05
N GLU A 133 2.59 -11.68 9.51
CA GLU A 133 1.56 -12.54 8.93
C GLU A 133 0.45 -11.64 8.37
N VAL A 134 0.15 -11.80 7.08
CA VAL A 134 -0.97 -11.13 6.41
C VAL A 134 -1.92 -12.20 5.91
N SER A 135 -3.14 -12.21 6.44
CA SER A 135 -4.17 -13.15 6.01
C SER A 135 -5.48 -12.45 5.67
N TRP A 136 -6.30 -13.08 4.83
CA TRP A 136 -7.61 -12.53 4.50
C TRP A 136 -8.63 -13.60 4.17
N ARG A 137 -9.90 -13.24 4.37
CA ARG A 137 -11.06 -14.07 4.08
C ARG A 137 -12.24 -13.23 3.59
N ILE A 138 -13.09 -13.86 2.79
CA ILE A 138 -14.36 -13.26 2.33
C ILE A 138 -15.41 -13.61 3.38
N GLU A 139 -16.01 -12.59 3.98
CA GLU A 139 -17.11 -12.72 4.95
C GLU A 139 -18.43 -12.34 4.27
N GLY A 140 -19.31 -13.32 4.08
CA GLY A 140 -20.56 -13.12 3.34
C GLY A 140 -20.32 -12.86 1.84
N SER A 141 -21.14 -11.99 1.24
CA SER A 141 -21.09 -11.70 -0.20
C SER A 141 -20.27 -10.46 -0.59
N GLU A 142 -20.01 -9.54 0.35
CA GLU A 142 -19.48 -8.21 0.02
C GLU A 142 -18.37 -7.71 0.95
N THR A 143 -17.98 -8.48 1.98
CA THR A 143 -16.95 -8.04 2.94
C THR A 143 -15.68 -8.84 2.75
N LEU A 144 -14.57 -8.13 2.56
CA LEU A 144 -13.23 -8.69 2.62
C LEU A 144 -12.61 -8.31 3.97
N SER A 145 -12.30 -9.30 4.79
CA SER A 145 -11.61 -9.12 6.07
C SER A 145 -10.13 -9.42 5.88
N ILE A 146 -9.26 -8.49 6.28
CA ILE A 146 -7.80 -8.58 6.15
C ILE A 146 -7.19 -8.41 7.55
N ASP A 147 -6.39 -9.39 7.95
CA ASP A 147 -5.67 -9.41 9.22
C ASP A 147 -4.17 -9.16 8.99
N TRP A 148 -3.62 -8.21 9.75
CA TRP A 148 -2.17 -7.94 9.83
C TRP A 148 -1.69 -8.25 11.23
N LYS A 149 -0.71 -9.16 11.35
CA LYS A 149 -0.22 -9.63 12.64
C LYS A 149 1.30 -9.61 12.70
N GLU A 150 1.82 -8.96 13.74
CA GLU A 150 3.24 -8.85 14.02
C GLU A 150 3.61 -9.70 15.23
N SER A 151 4.69 -10.48 15.11
CA SER A 151 5.20 -11.32 16.20
C SER A 151 6.73 -11.31 16.24
N GLY A 152 7.32 -11.66 17.38
CA GLY A 152 8.79 -11.71 17.54
C GLY A 152 9.50 -10.34 17.49
N GLY A 153 8.74 -9.24 17.46
CA GLY A 153 9.25 -7.87 17.50
C GLY A 153 9.57 -7.33 18.90
N PRO A 154 10.10 -6.11 19.00
CA PRO A 154 10.33 -5.44 20.27
C PRO A 154 9.02 -5.22 21.04
N LYS A 155 9.08 -5.14 22.38
CA LYS A 155 7.91 -4.83 23.21
C LYS A 155 7.35 -3.46 22.83
N VAL A 156 6.12 -3.44 22.33
CA VAL A 156 5.37 -2.20 22.09
C VAL A 156 5.09 -1.53 23.45
N LYS A 157 5.67 -0.36 23.70
CA LYS A 157 5.42 0.43 24.93
C LYS A 157 4.27 1.41 24.70
N GLY A 158 3.15 1.18 25.39
CA GLY A 158 1.98 2.06 25.38
C GLY A 158 1.03 1.82 24.20
N PRO A 159 -0.15 2.48 24.18
CA PRO A 159 -1.07 2.36 23.06
C PRO A 159 -0.38 2.85 21.77
N PRO A 160 -0.63 2.20 20.61
CA PRO A 160 -0.04 2.63 19.36
C PRO A 160 -0.37 4.11 19.14
N LYS A 161 0.67 4.95 19.03
CA LYS A 161 0.48 6.33 18.61
C LYS A 161 -0.25 6.28 17.26
N ARG A 162 -1.38 6.99 17.15
CA ARG A 162 -2.10 7.12 15.88
C ARG A 162 -1.13 7.62 14.81
N SER A 163 -0.66 6.73 13.96
CA SER A 163 0.15 7.04 12.79
C SER A 163 -0.71 6.92 11.54
N PHE A 164 -0.19 7.38 10.41
CA PHE A 164 -0.89 7.44 9.12
C PHE A 164 -1.66 6.17 8.75
N GLY A 165 -1.11 4.98 9.02
CA GLY A 165 -1.76 3.69 8.77
C GLY A 165 -3.06 3.46 9.55
N THR A 166 -3.19 4.00 10.77
CA THR A 166 -4.43 3.89 11.57
C THR A 166 -5.54 4.84 11.11
N THR A 167 -5.23 5.87 10.31
CA THR A 167 -6.22 6.86 9.84
C THR A 167 -6.65 6.64 8.38
N PHE A 168 -6.28 5.50 7.78
CA PHE A 168 -6.83 4.99 6.51
C PHE A 168 -7.80 3.82 6.72
N ILE A 169 -7.76 3.19 7.91
CA ILE A 169 -8.61 2.05 8.31
C ILE A 169 -9.91 2.56 8.99
N GLN A 170 -10.30 3.82 8.76
CA GLN A 170 -11.57 4.39 9.22
C GLN A 170 -12.32 5.04 8.07
#